data_AF-A0A2V6NS44-F1
#
_entry.id   AF-A0A2V6NS44-F1
#
_cell.length_a   1.000
_cell.length_b   1.000
_cell.length_c   1.000
_cell.angle_alpha   90.00
_cell.angle_beta   90.00
_cell.angle_gamma   90.00
#
_symmetry.space_group_name_H-M   'P 1'
#
loop_
_entity.id
_entity.type
_entity.pdbx_description
1 polymer ?
#
loop_
_entity_poly.entity_id
_entity_poly.type
_entity_poly.pdbx_seq_one_letter_code
_entity_poly.pdbx_strand_id
1 'polypeptide(L)'
;MNVSLRIGFYITAAIAILDFMMLNPSPAQTPQNSVAAATPGETALGFDQEKAVRHFKLLPDGGAIEMTANDPAEVGAVRRQVANIAAMFGQGKFEVPAVTRGRNPPGADRMSQLKGDISYWMENLPSGGRVVITTTNSEARNAVHDFLRFQIQEHKTGDSLADPGPAKRKHSTNNLGHDKRPAPP
;
A
#
# COMPACT_ATOMS: atom_id res chain seq x y z
N MET A 1 43.03 23.25 44.90
CA MET A 1 42.33 21.98 45.24
C MET A 1 41.22 21.75 44.23
N ASN A 2 40.92 20.48 43.96
CA ASN A 2 39.94 20.02 42.95
C ASN A 2 38.49 20.28 43.48
N VAL A 3 37.37 20.12 42.74
CA VAL A 3 36.92 18.97 41.93
C VAL A 3 35.85 19.41 40.89
N SER A 4 35.81 18.71 39.75
CA SER A 4 34.82 18.87 38.66
C SER A 4 33.49 18.16 38.91
N LEU A 5 32.39 18.59 38.26
CA LEU A 5 31.35 17.64 37.81
C LEU A 5 30.65 18.10 36.51
N ARG A 6 30.46 17.16 35.59
CA ARG A 6 29.66 17.30 34.36
C ARG A 6 28.28 16.70 34.60
N ILE A 7 27.22 17.31 34.04
CA ILE A 7 25.89 16.70 33.96
C ILE A 7 25.44 16.76 32.50
N GLY A 8 25.25 15.59 31.89
CA GLY A 8 24.67 15.45 30.56
C GLY A 8 23.15 15.28 30.64
N PHE A 9 22.44 15.78 29.63
CA PHE A 9 20.99 15.57 29.52
C PHE A 9 20.68 14.20 28.90
N TYR A 10 20.13 13.31 29.73
CA TYR A 10 19.30 12.20 29.26
C TYR A 10 17.84 12.59 29.46
N ILE A 11 17.00 12.45 28.43
CA ILE A 11 15.55 12.37 28.62
C ILE A 11 15.06 11.08 27.99
N THR A 12 14.73 10.13 28.85
CA THR A 12 14.13 8.84 28.52
C THR A 12 12.61 8.92 28.62
N ALA A 13 11.96 8.24 27.67
CA ALA A 13 10.63 7.61 27.75
C ALA A 13 9.38 8.46 28.05
N ALA A 14 8.38 8.27 27.18
CA ALA A 14 6.99 8.12 27.61
C ALA A 14 6.41 6.87 26.90
N ILE A 15 5.81 5.96 27.67
CA ILE A 15 5.23 4.70 27.20
C ILE A 15 3.70 4.79 27.36
N ALA A 16 2.95 4.20 26.43
CA ALA A 16 1.57 3.78 26.67
C ALA A 16 1.31 2.45 25.95
N ILE A 17 0.72 1.48 26.66
CA ILE A 17 0.47 0.08 26.26
C ILE A 17 -1.01 -0.23 26.54
N LEU A 18 -1.66 -1.07 25.72
CA LEU A 18 -2.81 -1.96 26.00
C LEU A 18 -3.21 -2.65 24.66
N ASP A 19 -3.64 -3.91 24.53
CA ASP A 19 -3.85 -5.04 25.46
C ASP A 19 -3.96 -6.36 24.62
N PHE A 20 -4.07 -7.62 25.10
CA PHE A 20 -4.15 -8.23 26.44
C PHE A 20 -3.58 -9.68 26.43
N MET A 21 -2.64 -9.98 27.35
CA MET A 21 -2.36 -11.24 28.07
C MET A 21 -2.30 -12.66 27.43
N MET A 22 -1.42 -13.49 28.02
CA MET A 22 -1.11 -14.90 27.68
C MET A 22 -2.17 -15.93 28.10
N LEU A 23 -2.09 -17.12 27.48
CA LEU A 23 -2.26 -18.40 28.20
C LEU A 23 -1.20 -19.42 27.70
N ASN A 24 -0.55 -20.13 28.63
CA ASN A 24 0.44 -21.18 28.35
C ASN A 24 0.33 -22.27 29.43
N PRO A 25 0.45 -23.56 29.08
CA PRO A 25 1.27 -24.43 29.92
C PRO A 25 2.13 -25.46 29.16
N SER A 26 3.43 -25.37 29.44
CA SER A 26 4.39 -26.49 29.62
C SER A 26 4.97 -27.23 28.39
N PRO A 27 6.19 -27.85 28.52
CA PRO A 27 7.07 -28.11 27.38
C PRO A 27 7.30 -29.59 27.04
N ALA A 28 7.56 -29.90 25.76
CA ALA A 28 8.15 -31.17 25.33
C ALA A 28 8.94 -31.09 23.99
N GLN A 29 10.27 -31.19 24.10
CA GLN A 29 11.22 -31.92 23.24
C GLN A 29 11.35 -31.62 21.71
N THR A 30 12.56 -31.13 21.38
CA THR A 30 13.40 -31.14 20.14
C THR A 30 13.21 -32.25 19.08
N PRO A 31 13.75 -32.14 17.83
CA PRO A 31 14.77 -31.18 17.35
C PRO A 31 14.53 -30.45 15.99
N GLN A 32 15.27 -29.34 15.88
CA GLN A 32 15.67 -28.55 14.71
C GLN A 32 15.73 -29.26 13.34
N ASN A 33 14.89 -28.78 12.40
CA ASN A 33 15.13 -28.85 10.96
C ASN A 33 14.84 -27.47 10.33
N SER A 34 15.90 -26.80 9.90
CA SER A 34 15.94 -25.67 8.94
C SER A 34 14.76 -24.69 8.92
N VAL A 35 14.60 -23.89 9.98
CA VAL A 35 13.87 -22.62 9.87
C VAL A 35 14.71 -21.67 9.02
N ALA A 36 14.29 -21.42 7.78
CA ALA A 36 14.83 -20.31 7.00
C ALA A 36 14.58 -19.02 7.81
N ALA A 37 15.64 -18.26 8.08
CA ALA A 37 15.54 -17.08 8.93
C ALA A 37 14.66 -16.02 8.26
N ALA A 38 13.43 -15.88 8.73
CA ALA A 38 12.51 -14.82 8.33
C ALA A 38 13.23 -13.47 8.45
N THR A 39 13.31 -12.75 7.34
CA THR A 39 14.00 -11.48 7.26
C THR A 39 13.24 -10.41 8.06
N PRO A 40 13.92 -9.41 8.65
CA PRO A 40 13.26 -8.38 9.46
C PRO A 40 12.18 -7.54 8.74
N GLY A 41 12.02 -7.68 7.42
CA GLY A 41 10.93 -7.07 6.65
C GLY A 41 9.61 -7.86 6.67
N GLU A 42 9.61 -9.13 7.08
CA GLU A 42 8.41 -9.99 7.08
C GLU A 42 7.46 -9.67 8.24
N THR A 43 8.00 -9.35 9.42
CA THR A 43 7.20 -9.07 10.63
C THR A 43 6.50 -7.71 10.59
N ALA A 44 7.03 -6.73 9.85
CA ALA A 44 6.63 -5.32 9.93
C ALA A 44 5.23 -4.98 9.39
N LEU A 45 4.55 -5.91 8.70
CA LEU A 45 3.17 -5.74 8.22
C LEU A 45 2.21 -6.86 8.69
N GLY A 46 2.67 -7.79 9.52
CA GLY A 46 1.83 -8.82 10.15
C GLY A 46 1.05 -9.75 9.20
N PHE A 47 1.47 -9.86 7.93
CA PHE A 47 0.84 -10.74 6.95
C PHE A 47 1.91 -11.50 6.17
N ASP A 48 1.82 -12.81 6.29
CA ASP A 48 2.67 -13.77 5.60
C ASP A 48 2.60 -13.56 4.07
N GLN A 49 3.74 -13.31 3.42
CA GLN A 49 3.74 -12.94 2.00
C GLN A 49 3.30 -14.10 1.09
N GLU A 50 3.32 -15.34 1.58
CA GLU A 50 2.87 -16.52 0.83
C GLU A 50 1.34 -16.69 0.80
N LYS A 51 0.58 -15.92 1.61
CA LYS A 51 -0.88 -16.06 1.69
C LYS A 51 -1.66 -15.34 0.58
N ALA A 52 -1.03 -14.42 -0.15
CA ALA A 52 -1.72 -13.69 -1.22
C ALA A 52 -0.78 -13.26 -2.36
N VAL A 53 -1.24 -13.46 -3.59
CA VAL A 53 -0.62 -12.88 -4.80
C VAL A 53 -0.93 -11.38 -4.83
N ARG A 54 0.09 -10.57 -5.16
CA ARG A 54 -0.03 -9.12 -5.35
C ARG A 54 0.09 -8.79 -6.83
N HIS A 55 -0.78 -7.91 -7.32
CA HIS A 55 -0.72 -7.35 -8.66
C HIS A 55 -0.70 -5.82 -8.59
N PHE A 56 0.25 -5.20 -9.26
CA PHE A 56 0.39 -3.75 -9.35
C PHE A 56 0.05 -3.32 -10.78
N LYS A 57 -0.91 -2.39 -10.93
CA LYS A 57 -1.44 -1.99 -12.24
C LYS A 57 -1.27 -0.49 -12.41
N LEU A 58 -0.50 -0.07 -13.42
CA LEU A 58 -0.44 1.33 -13.83
C LEU A 58 -1.72 1.67 -14.62
N LEU A 59 -2.38 2.78 -14.28
CA LEU A 59 -3.62 3.24 -14.91
C LEU A 59 -3.45 4.69 -15.43
N PRO A 60 -4.19 5.13 -16.45
CA PRO A 60 -3.94 6.42 -17.10
C PRO A 60 -4.24 7.63 -16.19
N ASP A 61 -5.02 7.41 -15.14
CA ASP A 61 -5.45 8.33 -14.09
C ASP A 61 -4.84 7.99 -12.70
N GLY A 62 -3.89 7.05 -12.63
CA GLY A 62 -3.24 6.64 -11.38
C GLY A 62 -2.78 5.17 -11.41
N GLY A 63 -3.36 4.33 -10.56
CA GLY A 63 -3.02 2.91 -10.52
C GLY A 63 -3.86 2.08 -9.56
N ALA A 64 -3.51 0.82 -9.40
CA ALA A 64 -4.13 -0.07 -8.42
C ALA A 64 -3.13 -1.06 -7.81
N ILE A 65 -3.37 -1.42 -6.55
CA ILE A 65 -2.69 -2.49 -5.83
C ILE A 65 -3.74 -3.54 -5.50
N GLU A 66 -3.69 -4.67 -6.18
CA GLU A 66 -4.64 -5.77 -6.04
C GLU A 66 -4.00 -6.92 -5.26
N MET A 67 -4.76 -7.52 -4.35
CA MET A 67 -4.32 -8.63 -3.51
C MET A 67 -5.36 -9.75 -3.59
N THR A 68 -4.91 -10.93 -4.01
CA THR A 68 -5.73 -12.14 -4.19
C THR A 68 -5.28 -13.20 -3.21
N ALA A 69 -6.18 -13.67 -2.34
CA ALA A 69 -5.88 -14.71 -1.38
C ALA A 69 -5.64 -16.06 -2.09
N ASN A 70 -4.64 -16.80 -1.61
CA ASN A 70 -4.36 -18.16 -2.10
C ASN A 70 -5.33 -19.20 -1.51
N ASP A 71 -5.90 -18.92 -0.33
CA ASP A 71 -6.92 -19.72 0.34
C ASP A 71 -8.21 -18.89 0.51
N PRO A 72 -9.42 -19.41 0.18
CA PRO A 72 -10.69 -18.77 0.45
C PRO A 72 -10.89 -18.30 1.91
N ALA A 73 -10.32 -19.00 2.90
CA ALA A 73 -10.38 -18.61 4.31
C ALA A 73 -9.61 -17.30 4.59
N GLU A 74 -8.57 -17.00 3.82
CA GLU A 74 -7.73 -15.82 3.99
C GLU A 74 -8.29 -14.56 3.30
N VAL A 75 -9.35 -14.68 2.48
CA VAL A 75 -9.99 -13.54 1.78
C VAL A 75 -10.40 -12.42 2.76
N GLY A 76 -10.88 -12.79 3.96
CA GLY A 76 -11.21 -11.83 5.02
C GLY A 76 -10.00 -11.09 5.58
N ALA A 77 -8.85 -11.75 5.70
CA ALA A 77 -7.59 -11.15 6.14
C ALA A 77 -7.02 -10.21 5.06
N VAL A 78 -6.98 -10.66 3.80
CA VAL A 78 -6.54 -9.87 2.64
C VAL A 78 -7.35 -8.58 2.51
N ARG A 79 -8.68 -8.62 2.64
CA ARG A 79 -9.52 -7.40 2.60
C ARG A 79 -9.20 -6.42 3.74
N ARG A 80 -8.93 -6.90 4.95
CA ARG A 80 -8.49 -6.04 6.07
C ARG A 80 -7.14 -5.40 5.79
N GLN A 81 -6.19 -6.13 5.20
CA GLN A 81 -4.89 -5.58 4.83
C GLN A 81 -5.01 -4.51 3.73
N VAL A 82 -5.78 -4.77 2.67
CA VAL A 82 -6.10 -3.79 1.62
C VAL A 82 -6.71 -2.52 2.22
N ALA A 83 -7.63 -2.67 3.18
CA ALA A 83 -8.23 -1.53 3.88
C ALA A 83 -7.20 -0.71 4.67
N ASN A 84 -6.27 -1.38 5.37
CA ASN A 84 -5.20 -0.71 6.11
C ASN A 84 -4.22 0.04 5.17
N ILE A 85 -3.85 -0.57 4.04
CA ILE A 85 -2.98 0.07 3.04
C ILE A 85 -3.62 1.37 2.51
N ALA A 86 -4.92 1.33 2.14
CA ALA A 86 -5.63 2.52 1.70
C ALA A 86 -5.65 3.63 2.78
N ALA A 87 -5.86 3.26 4.05
CA ALA A 87 -5.87 4.21 5.17
C ALA A 87 -4.49 4.81 5.48
N MET A 88 -3.40 4.04 5.33
CA MET A 88 -2.02 4.55 5.47
C MET A 88 -1.65 5.48 4.31
N PHE A 89 -1.97 5.08 3.07
CA PHE A 89 -1.66 5.86 1.87
C PHE A 89 -2.40 7.20 1.88
N GLY A 90 -3.67 7.23 2.31
CA GLY A 90 -4.43 8.47 2.52
C GLY A 90 -3.84 9.42 3.57
N GLN A 91 -3.01 8.93 4.50
CA GLN A 91 -2.26 9.78 5.45
C GLN A 91 -0.96 10.35 4.85
N GLY A 92 -0.55 9.89 3.67
CA GLY A 92 0.76 10.14 3.08
C GLY A 92 1.86 9.20 3.58
N LYS A 93 1.50 8.04 4.18
CA LYS A 93 2.43 7.03 4.70
C LYS A 93 2.55 5.89 3.70
N PHE A 94 3.65 5.88 2.94
CA PHE A 94 3.98 4.87 1.92
C PHE A 94 5.05 3.90 2.41
N GLU A 95 5.04 3.61 3.72
CA GLU A 95 6.03 2.77 4.39
C GLU A 95 5.96 1.33 3.87
N VAL A 96 6.86 1.03 2.93
CA VAL A 96 7.38 -0.32 2.71
C VAL A 96 8.45 -0.56 3.80
N PRO A 97 8.56 -1.76 4.42
CA PRO A 97 9.60 -2.04 5.40
C PRO A 97 11.04 -1.91 4.84
N ALA A 98 11.57 -0.69 4.84
CA ALA A 98 12.83 -0.32 4.16
C ALA A 98 14.12 -0.81 4.87
N VAL A 99 13.98 -1.72 5.83
CA VAL A 99 15.01 -2.09 6.81
C VAL A 99 16.15 -2.93 6.22
N THR A 100 15.94 -3.60 5.07
CA THR A 100 16.96 -4.46 4.45
C THR A 100 17.74 -3.83 3.28
N ARG A 101 17.33 -2.67 2.75
CA ARG A 101 18.02 -2.03 1.59
C ARG A 101 18.20 -0.50 1.64
N GLY A 102 17.72 0.19 2.67
CA GLY A 102 18.10 1.59 2.93
C GLY A 102 17.73 2.60 1.83
N ARG A 103 16.73 2.30 1.00
CA ARG A 103 16.23 3.21 -0.05
C ARG A 103 14.74 3.40 0.11
N ASN A 104 14.31 4.66 0.07
CA ASN A 104 12.90 5.01 -0.08
C ASN A 104 12.43 4.58 -1.49
N PRO A 105 11.21 4.06 -1.68
CA PRO A 105 10.68 3.79 -3.01
C PRO A 105 10.66 5.07 -3.85
N PRO A 106 11.10 5.03 -5.13
CA PRO A 106 10.84 6.11 -6.08
C PRO A 106 9.36 6.54 -6.06
N GLY A 107 9.12 7.85 -6.13
CA GLY A 107 7.77 8.41 -6.05
C GLY A 107 7.21 8.59 -4.63
N ALA A 108 7.61 7.82 -3.63
CA ALA A 108 7.00 7.85 -2.28
C ALA A 108 7.03 9.24 -1.62
N ASP A 109 8.19 9.94 -1.65
CA ASP A 109 8.30 11.30 -1.11
C ASP A 109 7.37 12.28 -1.84
N ARG A 110 7.27 12.16 -3.18
CA ARG A 110 6.44 13.07 -3.98
C ARG A 110 4.95 12.78 -3.80
N MET A 111 4.56 11.51 -3.65
CA MET A 111 3.20 11.11 -3.25
C MET A 111 2.83 11.65 -1.86
N SER A 112 3.78 11.75 -0.92
CA SER A 112 3.54 12.31 0.42
C SER A 112 3.37 13.83 0.38
N GLN A 113 4.19 14.53 -0.40
CA GLN A 113 4.04 15.97 -0.65
C GLN A 113 2.73 16.31 -1.38
N LEU A 114 2.32 15.49 -2.35
CA LEU A 114 1.11 15.68 -3.17
C LEU A 114 -0.11 14.90 -2.63
N LYS A 115 -0.12 14.49 -1.35
CA LYS A 115 -1.20 13.66 -0.79
C LYS A 115 -2.60 14.26 -0.88
N GLY A 116 -2.72 15.59 -0.97
CA GLY A 116 -3.99 16.28 -1.20
C GLY A 116 -4.56 16.13 -2.62
N ASP A 117 -3.71 15.80 -3.59
CA ASP A 117 -4.07 15.62 -5.00
C ASP A 117 -4.33 14.14 -5.37
N ILE A 118 -4.13 13.20 -4.43
CA ILE A 118 -4.25 11.76 -4.67
C ILE A 118 -5.36 11.17 -3.81
N SER A 119 -6.31 10.51 -4.46
CA SER A 119 -7.40 9.79 -3.80
C SER A 119 -7.09 8.30 -3.72
N TYR A 120 -7.39 7.71 -2.56
CA TYR A 120 -7.19 6.30 -2.25
C TYR A 120 -8.49 5.71 -1.72
N TRP A 121 -8.93 4.57 -2.25
CA TRP A 121 -10.04 3.80 -1.67
C TRP A 121 -9.82 2.30 -1.87
N MET A 122 -10.48 1.51 -1.02
CA MET A 122 -10.51 0.05 -1.14
C MET A 122 -11.73 -0.42 -1.92
N GLU A 123 -11.59 -1.54 -2.63
CA GLU A 123 -12.67 -2.27 -3.29
C GLU A 123 -12.53 -3.76 -2.98
N ASN A 124 -13.63 -4.40 -2.56
CA ASN A 124 -13.65 -5.84 -2.29
C ASN A 124 -13.81 -6.61 -3.59
N LEU A 125 -12.94 -7.60 -3.82
CA LEU A 125 -13.00 -8.52 -4.96
C LEU A 125 -13.42 -9.91 -4.47
N PRO A 126 -13.98 -10.80 -5.30
CA PRO A 126 -14.45 -12.12 -4.88
C PRO A 126 -13.41 -12.90 -4.06
N SER A 127 -12.17 -12.96 -4.54
CA SER A 127 -11.04 -13.66 -3.93
C SER A 127 -10.06 -12.75 -3.17
N GLY A 128 -10.45 -11.52 -2.81
CA GLY A 128 -9.54 -10.59 -2.12
C GLY A 128 -10.02 -9.15 -2.14
N GLY A 129 -9.15 -8.21 -2.52
CA GLY A 129 -9.47 -6.79 -2.62
C GLY A 129 -8.40 -6.00 -3.38
N ARG A 130 -8.69 -4.74 -3.68
CA ARG A 130 -7.71 -3.80 -4.25
C ARG A 130 -7.77 -2.42 -3.60
N VAL A 131 -6.63 -1.75 -3.54
CA VAL A 131 -6.53 -0.30 -3.38
C VAL A 131 -6.56 0.32 -4.77
N VAL A 132 -7.46 1.26 -4.99
CA VAL A 132 -7.50 2.10 -6.19
C VAL A 132 -6.87 3.44 -5.85
N ILE A 133 -6.00 3.92 -6.72
CA ILE A 133 -5.22 5.16 -6.57
C ILE A 133 -5.56 6.03 -7.77
N THR A 134 -6.10 7.24 -7.57
CA THR A 134 -6.37 8.17 -8.68
C THR A 134 -5.94 9.60 -8.39
N THR A 135 -5.62 10.32 -9.45
CA THR A 135 -5.27 11.74 -9.40
C THR A 135 -5.45 12.39 -10.77
N THR A 136 -5.81 13.68 -10.77
CA THR A 136 -5.79 14.54 -11.96
C THR A 136 -4.48 15.31 -12.11
N ASN A 137 -3.63 15.33 -11.07
CA ASN A 137 -2.31 15.95 -11.11
C ASN A 137 -1.34 15.01 -11.84
N SER A 138 -0.77 15.47 -12.97
CA SER A 138 0.14 14.69 -13.80
C SER A 138 1.44 14.32 -13.08
N GLU A 139 1.94 15.17 -12.19
CA GLU A 139 3.14 14.92 -11.40
C GLU A 139 2.88 13.86 -10.31
N ALA A 140 1.73 13.96 -9.64
CA ALA A 140 1.28 12.95 -8.69
C ALA A 140 1.10 11.58 -9.36
N ARG A 141 0.53 11.55 -10.57
CA ARG A 141 0.40 10.31 -11.37
C ARG A 141 1.74 9.70 -11.71
N ASN A 142 2.72 10.51 -12.13
CA ASN A 142 4.06 10.02 -12.43
C ASN A 142 4.71 9.41 -11.17
N ALA A 143 4.58 10.06 -10.02
CA ALA A 143 5.06 9.53 -8.74
C ALA A 143 4.38 8.20 -8.35
N VAL A 144 3.06 8.07 -8.57
CA VAL A 144 2.33 6.80 -8.40
C VAL A 144 2.85 5.71 -9.35
N HIS A 145 3.15 6.04 -10.61
CA HIS A 145 3.70 5.08 -11.58
C HIS A 145 5.10 4.62 -11.20
N ASP A 146 5.97 5.53 -10.76
CA ASP A 146 7.34 5.20 -10.30
C ASP A 146 7.31 4.30 -9.06
N PHE A 147 6.42 4.60 -8.10
CA PHE A 147 6.19 3.76 -6.93
C PHE A 147 5.72 2.35 -7.32
N LEU A 148 4.71 2.24 -8.18
CA LEU A 148 4.17 0.95 -8.62
C LEU A 148 5.21 0.14 -9.42
N ARG A 149 5.99 0.78 -10.30
CA ARG A 149 7.11 0.13 -11.01
C ARG A 149 8.17 -0.41 -10.07
N PHE A 150 8.49 0.31 -9.00
CA PHE A 150 9.40 -0.18 -7.96
C PHE A 150 8.81 -1.41 -7.26
N GLN A 151 7.54 -1.36 -6.86
CA GLN A 151 6.88 -2.52 -6.23
C GLN A 151 6.83 -3.76 -7.14
N ILE A 152 6.57 -3.61 -8.44
CA ILE A 152 6.61 -4.72 -9.42
C ILE A 152 7.98 -5.40 -9.45
N GLN A 153 9.06 -4.61 -9.44
CA GLN A 153 10.43 -5.11 -9.49
C GLN A 153 10.85 -5.77 -8.17
N GLU A 154 10.54 -5.13 -7.04
CA GLU A 154 10.92 -5.62 -5.70
C GLU A 154 10.20 -6.91 -5.33
N HIS A 155 8.90 -7.01 -5.62
CA HIS A 155 8.10 -8.22 -5.39
C HIS A 155 8.12 -9.21 -6.56
N LYS A 156 8.79 -8.89 -7.67
CA LYS A 156 8.94 -9.73 -8.88
C LYS A 156 7.60 -10.26 -9.41
N THR A 157 6.54 -9.45 -9.39
CA THR A 157 5.17 -9.90 -9.70
C THR A 157 4.94 -10.24 -11.17
N GLY A 158 5.79 -9.72 -12.07
CA GLY A 158 5.65 -9.90 -13.52
C GLY A 158 4.58 -9.02 -14.17
N ASP A 159 3.96 -8.09 -13.43
CA ASP A 159 3.04 -7.11 -14.01
C ASP A 159 3.77 -6.15 -14.99
N SER A 160 3.01 -5.50 -15.87
CA SER A 160 3.57 -4.60 -16.88
C SER A 160 4.16 -3.32 -16.29
N LEU A 161 5.41 -3.02 -16.66
CA LEU A 161 6.09 -1.75 -16.36
C LEU A 161 5.78 -0.63 -17.37
N ALA A 162 5.16 -0.95 -18.50
CA ALA A 162 4.89 -0.01 -19.58
C ALA A 162 3.87 1.05 -19.18
N ASP A 163 3.99 2.25 -19.75
CA ASP A 163 2.97 3.30 -19.56
C ASP A 163 1.60 2.83 -20.07
N PRO A 164 0.52 3.11 -19.32
CA PRO A 164 -0.82 2.76 -19.76
C PRO A 164 -1.23 3.63 -20.95
N GLY A 165 -1.82 3.01 -21.97
CA GLY A 165 -2.42 3.73 -23.09
C GLY A 165 -3.48 4.74 -22.64
N PRO A 166 -3.82 5.75 -23.46
CA PRO A 166 -4.74 6.82 -23.05
C PRO A 166 -6.07 6.27 -22.52
N ALA A 167 -6.56 6.83 -21.41
CA ALA A 167 -7.85 6.44 -20.85
C ALA A 167 -8.92 6.50 -21.94
N LYS A 168 -9.64 5.38 -22.14
CA LYS A 168 -10.89 5.40 -22.89
C LYS A 168 -11.87 6.30 -22.14
N ARG A 169 -11.95 7.56 -22.54
CA ARG A 169 -12.95 8.51 -22.03
C ARG A 169 -14.31 7.82 -22.11
N LYS A 170 -14.96 7.58 -20.97
CA LYS A 170 -16.41 7.35 -20.97
C LYS A 170 -17.04 8.63 -21.50
N HIS A 171 -17.38 8.63 -22.79
CA HIS A 171 -18.24 9.65 -23.35
C HIS A 171 -19.56 9.56 -22.58
N SER A 172 -19.82 10.55 -21.74
CA SER A 172 -21.19 10.84 -21.34
C SER A 172 -21.93 11.15 -22.63
N THR A 173 -22.89 10.31 -22.99
CA THR A 173 -23.73 10.51 -24.18
C THR A 173 -24.73 11.61 -23.89
N ASN A 174 -24.22 12.84 -23.88
CA ASN A 174 -25.01 14.07 -23.85
C ASN A 174 -25.68 14.20 -25.21
N ASN A 175 -26.75 13.44 -25.43
CA ASN A 175 -27.62 13.56 -26.58
C ASN A 175 -28.39 14.89 -26.48
N LEU A 176 -27.72 16.01 -26.76
CA LEU A 176 -28.41 17.22 -27.19
C LEU A 176 -29.04 16.90 -28.54
N GLY A 177 -30.30 16.50 -28.51
CA GLY A 177 -31.07 16.21 -29.70
C GLY A 177 -31.13 17.44 -30.60
N HIS A 178 -30.76 17.25 -31.86
CA HIS A 178 -30.84 18.28 -32.89
C HIS A 178 -32.23 18.92 -32.98
N ASP A 179 -32.21 20.26 -33.07
CA ASP A 179 -33.20 21.16 -33.64
C ASP A 179 -34.43 20.51 -34.29
N LYS A 180 -35.52 20.37 -33.53
CA LYS A 180 -36.86 20.35 -34.13
C LYS A 180 -37.37 21.78 -34.29
N ARG A 181 -37.20 22.32 -35.50
CA ARG A 181 -37.79 23.59 -35.93
C ARG A 181 -39.33 23.46 -35.87
N PRO A 182 -40.07 24.35 -35.18
CA PRO A 182 -41.54 24.31 -35.21
C PRO A 182 -42.06 24.73 -36.58
N ALA A 183 -43.14 24.09 -37.03
CA ALA A 183 -43.84 24.51 -38.24
C ALA A 183 -44.63 25.81 -37.99
N PRO A 184 -44.74 26.72 -38.97
CA PRO A 184 -45.57 27.92 -38.87
C PRO A 184 -47.08 27.57 -38.88
N PRO A 185 -47.95 28.48 -38.39
CA PRO A 185 -49.40 28.28 -38.32
C PRO A 185 -50.10 28.35 -39.69
#